data_AF-Q2T3Q1-F1
#
_entry.id   AF-Q2T3Q1-F1
#
_cell.length_a   1.000
_cell.length_b   1.000
_cell.length_c   1.000
_cell.angle_alpha   90.00
_cell.angle_beta   90.00
_cell.angle_gamma   90.00
#
_symmetry.space_group_name_H-M   'P 1'
#
loop_
_entity.id
_entity.type
_entity.pdbx_description
1 polymer ?
#
loop_
_entity_poly.entity_id
_entity_poly.type
_entity_poly.pdbx_seq_one_letter_code
_entity_poly.pdbx_strand_id
1 'polypeptide(L)'
;MSNRQIVVISGKACSGKTGLADLLEQEFQFRVVRTRQVLVDFCDAEIDENELVTLITRKQEVNETTDSRWLLRATLEVLEGLDPAKSVVVDHVSSPLQVAQFRRVFGENLIHVHLYASKETLQERYAQTEAAKKNVLSYDEIDRLKDEKDIEALKNDADVRIYTTRSDAQDTLVRVAARLHLFTPPDIRCVDVLIGGQYGSEGKGNVVSYLAREYDVMVRVGGPNAGHTVASANGPYTYHHLPSGARDVDSRLLLGPGMTIRLKGLFEEICDCNIGPDRLFIDPQATIIEDKDIESEGQHLVSTIASTGSGSGAATARRIISRGSSDFRMARDVPALAPYVGTPGNYHGATADRLEEAYRKRQSILLEGTQGSGLSLFHGTYPYVTSRDTNVAGCLAEAGISPSRVRKILMVIRPMPIRVGDPDGNEGHTSGPLKHPTTFDAIARHADLDAAALHSAEKTSTTKRKRRVGWFEWDQFRRACALNAPTDIVLTFADYINASNRNARRFEQLTQETIKFVEELERVSQAPVSLINTRFPRQEEGIDDLRSLIDRRNWTARSRA
;
A
#
# COMPACT_ATOMS: atom_id res chain seq x y z
N MET A 1 29.40 -13.61 -11.29
CA MET A 1 28.28 -14.58 -11.23
C MET A 1 27.11 -13.86 -10.60
N SER A 2 25.91 -13.96 -11.18
CA SER A 2 24.75 -13.23 -10.66
C SER A 2 24.48 -13.60 -9.20
N ASN A 3 23.95 -12.65 -8.42
CA ASN A 3 23.64 -12.79 -7.00
C ASN A 3 22.39 -13.68 -6.76
N ARG A 4 22.20 -14.70 -7.61
CA ARG A 4 21.04 -15.58 -7.65
C ARG A 4 21.18 -16.62 -6.54
N GLN A 5 20.16 -16.76 -5.71
CA GLN A 5 20.14 -17.77 -4.65
C GLN A 5 19.60 -19.09 -5.19
N ILE A 6 20.20 -20.19 -4.75
CA ILE A 6 19.75 -21.55 -5.01
C ILE A 6 19.33 -22.16 -3.69
N VAL A 7 18.11 -22.67 -3.61
CA VAL A 7 17.59 -23.34 -2.41
C VAL A 7 17.39 -24.81 -2.73
N VAL A 8 17.88 -25.70 -1.87
CA VAL A 8 17.59 -27.14 -1.95
C VAL A 8 16.91 -27.58 -0.67
N ILE A 9 15.79 -28.31 -0.80
CA ILE A 9 14.99 -28.72 0.36
C ILE A 9 15.13 -30.22 0.58
N SER A 10 15.49 -30.63 1.79
CA SER A 10 15.61 -32.04 2.19
C SER A 10 14.68 -32.36 3.37
N GLY A 11 14.45 -33.64 3.60
CA GLY A 11 13.63 -34.13 4.71
C GLY A 11 12.67 -35.25 4.29
N LYS A 12 12.10 -35.92 5.29
CA LYS A 12 11.17 -37.05 5.11
C LYS A 12 9.91 -36.68 4.33
N ALA A 13 9.23 -37.66 3.73
CA ALA A 13 7.93 -37.45 3.11
C ALA A 13 6.95 -36.75 4.09
N CYS A 14 6.07 -35.88 3.58
CA CYS A 14 5.10 -35.11 4.40
C CYS A 14 5.71 -34.10 5.41
N SER A 15 7.01 -33.77 5.30
CA SER A 15 7.63 -32.73 6.14
C SER A 15 7.35 -31.28 5.71
N GLY A 16 6.55 -31.05 4.66
CA GLY A 16 6.18 -29.70 4.20
C GLY A 16 7.05 -29.11 3.09
N LYS A 17 7.94 -29.90 2.47
CA LYS A 17 8.91 -29.43 1.45
C LYS A 17 8.27 -28.76 0.24
N THR A 18 7.27 -29.43 -0.37
CA THR A 18 6.57 -28.90 -1.55
C THR A 18 5.85 -27.60 -1.21
N GLY A 19 5.18 -27.53 -0.05
CA GLY A 19 4.53 -26.29 0.39
C GLY A 19 5.49 -25.13 0.57
N LEU A 20 6.70 -25.36 1.11
CA LEU A 20 7.74 -24.34 1.18
C LEU A 20 8.19 -23.87 -0.22
N ALA A 21 8.40 -24.79 -1.16
CA ALA A 21 8.78 -24.43 -2.53
C ALA A 21 7.69 -23.61 -3.23
N ASP A 22 6.43 -24.00 -3.07
CA ASP A 22 5.27 -23.30 -3.61
C ASP A 22 5.16 -21.88 -3.04
N LEU A 23 5.34 -21.72 -1.73
CA LEU A 23 5.31 -20.40 -1.07
C LEU A 23 6.47 -19.49 -1.53
N LEU A 24 7.67 -20.04 -1.73
CA LEU A 24 8.81 -19.28 -2.28
C LEU A 24 8.55 -18.82 -3.73
N GLU A 25 7.87 -19.63 -4.53
CA GLU A 25 7.43 -19.25 -5.88
C GLU A 25 6.38 -18.14 -5.85
N GLN A 26 5.37 -18.30 -4.99
CA GLN A 26 4.24 -17.37 -4.90
C GLN A 26 4.64 -16.00 -4.32
N GLU A 27 5.39 -15.96 -3.21
CA GLU A 27 5.70 -14.70 -2.50
C GLU A 27 6.99 -14.01 -2.99
N PHE A 28 7.97 -14.81 -3.44
CA PHE A 28 9.31 -14.34 -3.77
C PHE A 28 9.71 -14.63 -5.22
N GLN A 29 8.79 -15.14 -6.04
CA GLN A 29 8.99 -15.38 -7.48
C GLN A 29 10.15 -16.33 -7.80
N PHE A 30 10.48 -17.25 -6.88
CA PHE A 30 11.44 -18.31 -7.16
C PHE A 30 10.95 -19.20 -8.29
N ARG A 31 11.84 -19.68 -9.14
CA ARG A 31 11.50 -20.76 -10.06
C ARG A 31 11.64 -22.11 -9.33
N VAL A 32 10.56 -22.89 -9.29
CA VAL A 32 10.59 -24.23 -8.71
C VAL A 32 11.10 -25.24 -9.73
N VAL A 33 12.10 -26.03 -9.33
CA VAL A 33 12.50 -27.27 -10.00
C VAL A 33 11.84 -28.43 -9.26
N ARG A 34 10.80 -29.00 -9.88
CA ARG A 34 10.04 -30.13 -9.33
C ARG A 34 10.80 -31.41 -9.61
N THR A 35 11.37 -32.01 -8.58
CA THR A 35 12.19 -33.24 -8.67
C THR A 35 11.44 -34.37 -9.36
N ARG A 36 10.12 -34.46 -9.16
CA ARG A 36 9.27 -35.46 -9.81
C ARG A 36 9.18 -35.24 -11.33
N GLN A 37 8.96 -34.01 -11.77
CA GLN A 37 8.88 -33.69 -13.21
C GLN A 37 10.21 -33.98 -13.89
N VAL A 38 11.32 -33.51 -13.30
CA VAL A 38 12.66 -33.75 -13.84
C VAL A 38 12.97 -35.25 -13.97
N LEU A 39 12.51 -36.06 -13.02
CA LEU A 39 12.70 -37.51 -13.08
C LEU A 39 11.92 -38.14 -14.25
N VAL A 40 10.70 -37.68 -14.52
CA VAL A 40 9.89 -38.14 -15.65
C VAL A 40 10.56 -37.77 -16.96
N ASP A 41 10.96 -36.50 -17.10
CA ASP A 41 11.64 -35.98 -18.31
C ASP A 41 12.95 -36.73 -18.58
N PHE A 42 13.69 -37.09 -17.53
CA PHE A 42 14.96 -37.83 -17.66
C PHE A 42 14.77 -39.30 -18.08
N CYS A 43 13.66 -39.91 -17.69
CA CYS A 43 13.38 -41.32 -17.98
C CYS A 43 12.75 -41.56 -19.37
N ASP A 44 12.43 -40.50 -20.12
CA ASP A 44 11.93 -40.52 -21.51
C ASP A 44 10.73 -41.48 -21.71
N ALA A 45 9.89 -41.61 -20.68
CA ALA A 45 8.87 -42.65 -20.59
C ALA A 45 7.47 -42.06 -20.44
N GLU A 46 6.49 -42.67 -21.12
CA GLU A 46 5.05 -42.57 -20.84
C GLU A 46 4.76 -43.13 -19.43
N ILE A 47 5.23 -42.44 -18.39
CA ILE A 47 4.94 -42.79 -17.01
C ILE A 47 3.55 -42.24 -16.74
N ASP A 48 2.58 -43.13 -16.58
CA ASP A 48 1.31 -42.75 -15.97
C ASP A 48 1.62 -42.16 -14.59
N GLU A 49 1.27 -40.88 -14.38
CA GLU A 49 1.47 -40.18 -13.11
C GLU A 49 0.86 -40.93 -11.91
N ASN A 50 -0.01 -41.91 -12.16
CA ASN A 50 -0.65 -42.74 -11.14
C ASN A 50 0.20 -43.91 -10.61
N GLU A 51 1.35 -44.27 -11.21
CA GLU A 51 2.20 -45.37 -10.71
C GLU A 51 3.34 -44.88 -9.79
N LEU A 52 3.00 -44.59 -8.53
CA LEU A 52 3.95 -44.13 -7.51
C LEU A 52 5.13 -45.10 -7.29
N VAL A 53 4.90 -46.41 -7.43
CA VAL A 53 5.91 -47.47 -7.24
C VAL A 53 6.96 -47.44 -8.34
N THR A 54 6.54 -47.28 -9.60
CA THR A 54 7.42 -47.22 -10.77
C THR A 54 8.38 -46.03 -10.69
N LEU A 55 7.87 -44.86 -10.28
CA LEU A 55 8.69 -43.66 -10.07
C LEU A 55 9.73 -43.84 -8.96
N ILE A 56 9.41 -44.55 -7.89
CA ILE A 56 10.34 -44.79 -6.76
C ILE A 56 11.51 -45.64 -7.22
N THR A 57 11.25 -46.76 -7.91
CA THR A 57 12.30 -47.67 -8.40
C THR A 57 13.22 -46.96 -9.40
N ARG A 58 12.66 -46.24 -10.36
CA ARG A 58 13.45 -45.50 -11.37
C ARG A 58 14.34 -44.43 -10.75
N LYS A 59 13.89 -43.76 -9.69
CA LYS A 59 14.74 -42.79 -8.99
C LYS A 59 16.04 -43.41 -8.46
N GLN A 60 16.01 -44.65 -7.96
CA GLN A 60 17.20 -45.33 -7.46
C GLN A 60 18.17 -45.64 -8.60
N GLU A 61 17.66 -46.20 -9.69
CA GLU A 61 18.47 -46.50 -10.87
C GLU A 61 19.10 -45.23 -11.47
N VAL A 62 18.35 -44.13 -11.54
CA VAL A 62 18.87 -42.84 -12.02
C VAL A 62 19.94 -42.29 -11.06
N ASN A 63 19.78 -42.45 -9.75
CA ASN A 63 20.81 -42.04 -8.80
C ASN A 63 22.10 -42.86 -8.96
N GLU A 64 22.00 -44.17 -9.20
CA GLU A 64 23.16 -45.05 -9.41
C GLU A 64 23.86 -44.75 -10.73
N THR A 65 23.10 -44.68 -11.83
CA THR A 65 23.63 -44.48 -13.19
C THR A 65 24.23 -43.09 -13.40
N THR A 66 23.77 -42.08 -12.67
CA THR A 66 24.23 -40.69 -12.84
C THR A 66 25.15 -40.19 -11.73
N ASP A 67 25.54 -41.06 -10.79
CA ASP A 67 26.21 -40.64 -9.55
C ASP A 67 25.40 -39.52 -8.85
N SER A 68 24.06 -39.61 -8.89
CA SER A 68 23.10 -38.64 -8.36
C SER A 68 23.14 -37.21 -8.98
N ARG A 69 23.87 -36.99 -10.08
CA ARG A 69 24.04 -35.65 -10.70
C ARG A 69 22.87 -35.18 -11.56
N TRP A 70 21.94 -36.06 -11.92
CA TRP A 70 20.82 -35.74 -12.82
C TRP A 70 20.05 -34.48 -12.41
N LEU A 71 19.76 -34.31 -11.12
CA LEU A 71 19.00 -33.17 -10.60
C LEU A 71 19.79 -31.86 -10.69
N LEU A 72 21.11 -31.91 -10.47
CA LEU A 72 22.00 -30.78 -10.65
C LEU A 72 22.06 -30.37 -12.13
N ARG A 73 22.18 -31.33 -13.05
CA ARG A 73 22.20 -31.07 -14.50
C ARG A 73 20.92 -30.39 -14.96
N ALA A 74 19.76 -30.95 -14.61
CA ALA A 74 18.47 -30.35 -14.95
C ALA A 74 18.30 -28.96 -14.32
N THR A 75 18.80 -28.75 -13.10
CA THR A 75 18.78 -27.41 -12.48
C THR A 75 19.65 -26.43 -13.26
N LEU A 76 20.84 -26.83 -13.73
CA LEU A 76 21.70 -25.99 -14.57
C LEU A 76 21.04 -25.64 -15.90
N GLU A 77 20.38 -26.58 -16.57
CA GLU A 77 19.62 -26.33 -17.80
C GLU A 77 18.49 -25.32 -17.58
N VAL A 78 17.75 -25.47 -16.47
CA VAL A 78 16.72 -24.48 -16.07
C VAL A 78 17.35 -23.10 -15.84
N LEU A 79 18.53 -23.04 -15.23
CA LEU A 79 19.24 -21.78 -14.96
C LEU A 79 19.71 -21.07 -16.24
N GLU A 80 20.07 -21.81 -17.30
CA GLU A 80 20.49 -21.26 -18.61
C GLU A 80 19.37 -20.49 -19.31
N GLY A 81 18.12 -20.94 -19.17
CA GLY A 81 16.94 -20.30 -19.75
C GLY A 81 16.27 -19.22 -18.88
N LEU A 82 16.80 -18.94 -17.69
CA LEU A 82 16.19 -18.04 -16.70
C LEU A 82 16.90 -16.67 -16.64
N ASP A 83 16.12 -15.61 -16.42
CA ASP A 83 16.61 -14.26 -16.08
C ASP A 83 17.67 -14.34 -14.97
N PRO A 84 18.91 -13.84 -15.17
CA PRO A 84 20.02 -13.85 -14.21
C PRO A 84 19.66 -13.51 -12.76
N ALA A 85 18.65 -12.67 -12.52
CA ALA A 85 18.20 -12.26 -11.18
C ALA A 85 17.25 -13.27 -10.49
N LYS A 86 16.65 -14.20 -11.23
CA LYS A 86 15.60 -15.10 -10.72
C LYS A 86 16.18 -16.29 -9.94
N SER A 87 15.92 -16.34 -8.64
CA SER A 87 16.34 -17.43 -7.75
C SER A 87 15.60 -18.74 -8.04
N VAL A 88 16.21 -19.86 -7.67
CA VAL A 88 15.67 -21.21 -7.92
C VAL A 88 15.52 -21.98 -6.61
N VAL A 89 14.43 -22.74 -6.49
CA VAL A 89 14.23 -23.70 -5.41
C VAL A 89 14.04 -25.10 -5.99
N VAL A 90 14.83 -26.05 -5.51
CA VAL A 90 14.65 -27.48 -5.78
C VAL A 90 13.84 -28.07 -4.65
N ASP A 91 12.64 -28.56 -4.96
CA ASP A 91 11.64 -28.96 -3.98
C ASP A 91 12.05 -30.18 -3.14
N HIS A 92 13.00 -30.99 -3.63
CA HIS A 92 13.44 -32.19 -2.94
C HIS A 92 14.85 -32.68 -3.35
N VAL A 93 15.74 -32.80 -2.37
CA VAL A 93 16.97 -33.59 -2.47
C VAL A 93 16.93 -34.76 -1.50
N SER A 94 17.41 -35.92 -1.95
CA SER A 94 17.25 -37.20 -1.25
C SER A 94 18.52 -37.79 -0.65
N SER A 95 19.68 -37.19 -0.88
CA SER A 95 20.95 -37.70 -0.34
C SER A 95 21.94 -36.59 -0.02
N PRO A 96 22.86 -36.79 0.95
CA PRO A 96 23.97 -35.88 1.21
C PRO A 96 24.85 -35.65 -0.03
N LEU A 97 25.00 -36.66 -0.90
CA LEU A 97 25.78 -36.56 -2.12
C LEU A 97 25.20 -35.52 -3.08
N GLN A 98 23.88 -35.48 -3.26
CA GLN A 98 23.23 -34.46 -4.09
C GLN A 98 23.51 -33.06 -3.54
N VAL A 99 23.35 -32.86 -2.22
CA VAL A 99 23.63 -31.55 -1.61
C VAL A 99 25.09 -31.14 -1.79
N ALA A 100 26.03 -32.06 -1.57
CA ALA A 100 27.45 -31.80 -1.78
C ALA A 100 27.78 -31.42 -3.23
N GLN A 101 27.10 -32.02 -4.20
CA GLN A 101 27.25 -31.67 -5.62
C GLN A 101 26.74 -30.26 -5.92
N PHE A 102 25.57 -29.89 -5.41
CA PHE A 102 25.07 -28.52 -5.51
C PHE A 102 26.03 -27.53 -4.82
N ARG A 103 26.54 -27.88 -3.63
CA ARG A 103 27.48 -27.04 -2.86
C ARG A 103 28.76 -26.74 -3.64
N ARG A 104 29.31 -27.75 -4.33
CA ARG A 104 30.52 -27.61 -5.15
C ARG A 104 30.34 -26.65 -6.32
N VAL A 105 29.13 -26.55 -6.88
CA VAL A 105 28.85 -25.69 -8.03
C VAL A 105 28.44 -24.27 -7.60
N PHE A 106 27.54 -24.16 -6.63
CA PHE A 106 26.93 -22.88 -6.26
C PHE A 106 27.61 -22.20 -5.06
N GLY A 107 28.44 -22.92 -4.31
CA GLY A 107 29.20 -22.37 -3.18
C GLY A 107 28.29 -21.67 -2.16
N GLU A 108 28.62 -20.42 -1.84
CA GLU A 108 27.91 -19.58 -0.88
C GLU A 108 26.48 -19.20 -1.33
N ASN A 109 26.17 -19.31 -2.63
CA ASN A 109 24.83 -19.01 -3.14
C ASN A 109 23.81 -20.13 -2.90
N LEU A 110 24.25 -21.29 -2.40
CA LEU A 110 23.38 -22.40 -2.05
C LEU A 110 22.95 -22.33 -0.59
N ILE A 111 21.64 -22.35 -0.36
CA ILE A 111 21.03 -22.54 0.95
C ILE A 111 20.38 -23.91 1.01
N HIS A 112 20.84 -24.75 1.94
CA HIS A 112 20.24 -26.04 2.21
C HIS A 112 19.24 -25.93 3.36
N VAL A 113 17.98 -26.27 3.08
CA VAL A 113 16.91 -26.32 4.07
C VAL A 113 16.59 -27.78 4.40
N HIS A 114 16.57 -28.12 5.69
CA HIS A 114 16.15 -29.44 6.16
C HIS A 114 14.89 -29.35 7.02
N LEU A 115 13.79 -29.94 6.54
CA LEU A 115 12.51 -29.98 7.22
C LEU A 115 12.29 -31.34 7.86
N TYR A 116 12.03 -31.37 9.16
CA TYR A 116 11.80 -32.59 9.93
C TYR A 116 10.58 -32.45 10.85
N ALA A 117 9.97 -33.56 11.25
CA ALA A 117 8.82 -33.61 12.15
C ALA A 117 8.82 -34.95 12.92
N SER A 118 7.99 -35.07 13.95
CA SER A 118 7.78 -36.35 14.64
C SER A 118 7.13 -37.37 13.71
N LYS A 119 7.33 -38.67 13.98
CA LYS A 119 6.76 -39.74 13.15
C LYS A 119 5.24 -39.65 13.09
N GLU A 120 4.62 -39.35 14.23
CA GLU A 120 3.17 -39.20 14.38
C GLU A 120 2.66 -38.08 13.47
N THR A 121 3.28 -36.90 13.51
CA THR A 121 2.91 -35.77 12.64
C THR A 121 3.03 -36.11 11.16
N LEU A 122 4.10 -36.81 10.75
CA LEU A 122 4.30 -37.17 9.34
C LEU A 122 3.24 -38.16 8.86
N GLN A 123 2.88 -39.14 9.71
CA GLN A 123 1.83 -40.11 9.43
C GLN A 123 0.44 -39.46 9.38
N GLU A 124 0.13 -38.55 10.29
CA GLU A 124 -1.12 -37.79 10.28
C GLU A 124 -1.27 -36.95 9.01
N ARG A 125 -0.21 -36.25 8.61
CA ARG A 125 -0.19 -35.48 7.35
C ARG A 125 -0.33 -36.39 6.14
N TYR A 126 0.33 -37.54 6.15
CA TYR A 126 0.19 -38.53 5.08
C TYR A 126 -1.25 -39.03 4.96
N ALA A 127 -1.91 -39.34 6.08
CA ALA A 127 -3.29 -39.81 6.10
C ALA A 127 -4.29 -38.83 5.46
N GLN A 128 -3.96 -37.54 5.40
CA GLN A 128 -4.77 -36.51 4.75
C GLN A 128 -4.57 -36.43 3.22
N THR A 129 -3.55 -37.09 2.67
CA THR A 129 -3.25 -37.08 1.23
C THR A 129 -4.17 -38.00 0.44
N GLU A 130 -4.38 -37.69 -0.85
CA GLU A 130 -5.16 -38.54 -1.77
C GLU A 130 -4.55 -39.95 -1.93
N ALA A 131 -3.22 -40.07 -1.85
CA ALA A 131 -2.52 -41.37 -1.92
C ALA A 131 -2.87 -42.28 -0.74
N ALA A 132 -2.97 -41.73 0.47
CA ALA A 132 -3.41 -42.47 1.64
C ALA A 132 -4.91 -42.84 1.56
N LYS A 133 -5.77 -41.91 1.10
CA LYS A 133 -7.21 -42.18 0.94
C LYS A 133 -7.50 -43.29 -0.08
N LYS A 134 -6.67 -43.41 -1.12
CA LYS A 134 -6.75 -44.48 -2.13
C LYS A 134 -6.08 -45.80 -1.70
N ASN A 135 -5.52 -45.87 -0.48
CA ASN A 135 -4.80 -47.04 0.07
C ASN A 135 -3.71 -47.60 -0.86
N VAL A 136 -3.00 -46.73 -1.60
CA VAL A 136 -2.03 -47.17 -2.61
C VAL A 136 -0.75 -47.70 -1.97
N LEU A 137 -0.23 -47.01 -0.94
CA LEU A 137 0.98 -47.37 -0.19
C LEU A 137 0.86 -46.91 1.27
N SER A 138 1.60 -47.53 2.18
CA SER A 138 1.79 -47.04 3.55
C SER A 138 2.81 -45.89 3.60
N TYR A 139 2.81 -45.13 4.71
CA TYR A 139 3.79 -44.06 4.91
C TYR A 139 5.23 -44.56 4.82
N ASP A 140 5.53 -45.71 5.43
CA ASP A 140 6.88 -46.29 5.45
C ASP A 140 7.32 -46.81 4.06
N GLU A 141 6.39 -47.03 3.13
CA GLU A 141 6.71 -47.40 1.74
C GLU A 141 7.00 -46.18 0.86
N ILE A 142 6.44 -45.01 1.20
CA ILE A 142 6.65 -43.75 0.48
C ILE A 142 7.88 -43.01 1.00
N ASP A 143 8.09 -43.00 2.32
CA ASP A 143 9.25 -42.35 2.91
C ASP A 143 10.50 -43.24 2.75
N ARG A 144 11.37 -42.86 1.80
CA ARG A 144 12.59 -43.61 1.48
C ARG A 144 13.86 -43.03 2.11
N LEU A 145 13.76 -41.90 2.80
CA LEU A 145 14.86 -41.38 3.61
C LEU A 145 14.93 -42.17 4.93
N LYS A 146 15.45 -43.40 4.85
CA LYS A 146 15.45 -44.38 5.95
C LYS A 146 16.80 -44.51 6.66
N ASP A 147 17.91 -44.22 5.98
CA ASP A 147 19.23 -44.29 6.58
C ASP A 147 19.41 -43.14 7.58
N GLU A 148 19.56 -43.50 8.86
CA GLU A 148 19.76 -42.53 9.94
C GLU A 148 21.05 -41.71 9.76
N LYS A 149 22.09 -42.30 9.18
CA LYS A 149 23.34 -41.58 8.88
C LYS A 149 23.12 -40.50 7.84
N ASP A 150 22.36 -40.80 6.79
CA ASP A 150 22.04 -39.83 5.74
C ASP A 150 21.12 -38.72 6.26
N ILE A 151 20.11 -39.07 7.07
CA ILE A 151 19.24 -38.08 7.72
C ILE A 151 20.07 -37.13 8.58
N GLU A 152 20.96 -37.67 9.41
CA GLU A 152 21.78 -36.87 10.30
C GLU A 152 22.83 -36.05 9.53
N ALA A 153 23.38 -36.59 8.44
CA ALA A 153 24.29 -35.85 7.55
C ALA A 153 23.57 -34.68 6.86
N LEU A 154 22.38 -34.90 6.29
CA LEU A 154 21.55 -33.83 5.72
C LEU A 154 21.17 -32.77 6.77
N LYS A 155 20.83 -33.22 7.96
CA LYS A 155 20.49 -32.33 9.07
C LYS A 155 21.71 -31.55 9.57
N ASN A 156 22.92 -32.09 9.52
CA ASN A 156 24.12 -31.39 9.95
C ASN A 156 24.67 -30.44 8.88
N ASP A 157 24.44 -30.73 7.59
CA ASP A 157 24.82 -29.85 6.49
C ASP A 157 23.89 -28.62 6.35
N ALA A 158 22.61 -28.75 6.73
CA ALA A 158 21.61 -27.73 6.45
C ALA A 158 21.87 -26.37 7.13
N ASP A 159 21.81 -25.32 6.32
CA ASP A 159 21.86 -23.91 6.75
C ASP A 159 20.63 -23.52 7.58
N VAL A 160 19.47 -24.11 7.26
CA VAL A 160 18.21 -23.86 7.97
C VAL A 160 17.54 -25.18 8.32
N ARG A 161 17.28 -25.38 9.62
CA ARG A 161 16.66 -26.60 10.15
C ARG A 161 15.37 -26.27 10.87
N ILE A 162 14.28 -26.87 10.41
CA ILE A 162 12.93 -26.52 10.89
C ILE A 162 12.19 -27.77 11.33
N TYR A 163 11.81 -27.77 12.60
CA TYR A 163 10.96 -28.80 13.18
C TYR A 163 9.48 -28.47 12.94
N THR A 164 8.93 -29.01 11.86
CA THR A 164 7.60 -28.68 11.36
C THR A 164 6.45 -29.26 12.18
N THR A 165 6.70 -30.10 13.20
CA THR A 165 5.64 -30.44 14.17
C THR A 165 5.17 -29.22 14.95
N ARG A 166 6.03 -28.20 15.12
CA ARG A 166 5.73 -26.97 15.86
C ARG A 166 5.76 -25.72 14.97
N SER A 167 5.73 -25.89 13.66
CA SER A 167 5.80 -24.78 12.70
C SER A 167 4.95 -25.14 11.49
N ASP A 168 4.05 -24.23 11.12
CA ASP A 168 3.26 -24.39 9.90
C ASP A 168 4.06 -23.98 8.64
N ALA A 169 3.39 -23.94 7.49
CA ALA A 169 4.01 -23.59 6.23
C ALA A 169 4.51 -22.13 6.21
N GLN A 170 3.76 -21.20 6.83
CA GLN A 170 4.12 -19.79 6.85
C GLN A 170 5.27 -19.53 7.82
N ASP A 171 5.26 -20.18 9.00
CA ASP A 171 6.41 -20.15 9.93
C ASP A 171 7.69 -20.66 9.24
N THR A 172 7.55 -21.72 8.45
CA THR A 172 8.65 -22.32 7.71
C THR A 172 9.19 -21.35 6.66
N LEU A 173 8.29 -20.73 5.87
CA LEU A 173 8.64 -19.72 4.89
C LEU A 173 9.37 -18.54 5.53
N VAL A 174 8.85 -17.98 6.62
CA VAL A 174 9.46 -16.83 7.31
C VAL A 174 10.90 -17.13 7.72
N ARG A 175 11.15 -18.30 8.31
CA ARG A 175 12.50 -18.68 8.75
C ARG A 175 13.47 -18.85 7.58
N VAL A 176 13.00 -19.39 6.46
CA VAL A 176 13.81 -19.57 5.25
C VAL A 176 14.04 -18.24 4.54
N ALA A 177 13.00 -17.44 4.34
CA ALA A 177 13.07 -16.11 3.74
C ALA A 177 13.98 -15.16 4.53
N ALA A 178 13.97 -15.25 5.87
CA ALA A 178 14.89 -14.50 6.73
C ALA A 178 16.36 -14.87 6.48
N ARG A 179 16.66 -16.18 6.36
CA ARG A 179 18.03 -16.64 6.03
C ARG A 179 18.47 -16.19 4.64
N LEU A 180 17.52 -16.14 3.70
CA LEU A 180 17.73 -15.68 2.33
C LEU A 180 17.78 -14.14 2.22
N HIS A 181 17.57 -13.40 3.32
CA HIS A 181 17.50 -11.94 3.33
C HIS A 181 16.44 -11.37 2.39
N LEU A 182 15.31 -12.05 2.26
CA LEU A 182 14.22 -11.66 1.35
C LEU A 182 13.28 -10.62 1.96
N PHE A 183 13.32 -10.41 3.28
CA PHE A 183 12.53 -9.38 3.94
C PHE A 183 13.16 -8.01 3.84
N THR A 184 12.32 -6.98 3.71
CA THR A 184 12.78 -5.61 3.58
C THR A 184 13.33 -5.07 4.90
N PRO A 185 14.61 -4.66 4.98
CA PRO A 185 15.17 -4.07 6.19
C PRO A 185 14.47 -2.74 6.53
N PRO A 186 14.33 -2.38 7.82
CA PRO A 186 13.47 -1.27 8.29
C PRO A 186 13.94 0.13 7.91
N ASP A 187 15.17 0.26 7.42
CA ASP A 187 15.84 1.52 7.02
C ASP A 187 15.48 1.97 5.60
N ILE A 188 14.84 1.12 4.79
CA ILE A 188 14.29 1.52 3.49
C ILE A 188 13.17 2.55 3.70
N ARG A 189 13.47 3.80 3.34
CA ARG A 189 12.57 4.96 3.37
C ARG A 189 12.13 5.31 1.95
N CYS A 190 10.93 4.90 1.57
CA CYS A 190 10.40 5.12 0.22
C CYS A 190 8.94 5.63 0.21
N VAL A 191 8.38 5.94 1.38
CA VAL A 191 7.01 6.46 1.51
C VAL A 191 7.04 7.96 1.72
N ASP A 192 6.39 8.71 0.83
CA ASP A 192 6.08 10.12 1.06
C ASP A 192 4.62 10.25 1.49
N VAL A 193 4.36 11.04 2.53
CA VAL A 193 3.02 11.24 3.08
C VAL A 193 2.56 12.67 2.79
N LEU A 194 1.39 12.82 2.19
CA LEU A 194 0.78 14.11 1.90
C LEU A 194 -0.47 14.34 2.74
N ILE A 195 -0.47 15.40 3.55
CA ILE A 195 -1.57 15.77 4.46
C ILE A 195 -1.93 17.25 4.36
N GLY A 196 -3.08 17.64 4.93
CA GLY A 196 -3.49 19.04 5.04
C GLY A 196 -3.07 19.61 6.39
N GLY A 197 -2.54 20.84 6.42
CA GLY A 197 -2.12 21.49 7.66
C GLY A 197 -3.23 22.23 8.41
N GLN A 198 -4.42 22.39 7.81
CA GLN A 198 -5.47 23.28 8.30
C GLN A 198 -6.78 22.51 8.48
N TYR A 199 -7.92 23.07 8.04
CA TYR A 199 -9.25 22.49 8.22
C TYR A 199 -9.78 21.78 6.97
N GLY A 200 -8.90 21.30 6.08
CA GLY A 200 -9.29 20.68 4.82
C GLY A 200 -9.45 21.70 3.67
N SER A 201 -9.68 21.20 2.46
CA SER A 201 -9.82 22.00 1.23
C SER A 201 -8.60 22.90 0.90
N GLU A 202 -7.40 22.47 1.29
CA GLU A 202 -6.12 23.12 0.96
C GLU A 202 -5.62 22.77 -0.46
N GLY A 203 -6.41 22.12 -1.31
CA GLY A 203 -5.99 21.75 -2.66
C GLY A 203 -5.14 20.48 -2.78
N LYS A 204 -5.10 19.64 -1.74
CA LYS A 204 -4.37 18.36 -1.71
C LYS A 204 -4.54 17.52 -2.97
N GLY A 205 -5.78 17.29 -3.42
CA GLY A 205 -6.04 16.43 -4.58
C GLY A 205 -5.32 16.86 -5.85
N ASN A 206 -5.26 18.17 -6.11
CA ASN A 206 -4.52 18.70 -7.26
C ASN A 206 -3.00 18.53 -7.09
N VAL A 207 -2.48 18.72 -5.87
CA VAL A 207 -1.05 18.48 -5.58
C VAL A 207 -0.71 17.00 -5.76
N VAL A 208 -1.55 16.10 -5.25
CA VAL A 208 -1.38 14.65 -5.38
C VAL A 208 -1.43 14.25 -6.86
N SER A 209 -2.41 14.76 -7.62
CA SER A 209 -2.50 14.47 -9.05
C SER A 209 -1.30 14.98 -9.84
N TYR A 210 -0.76 16.16 -9.49
CA TYR A 210 0.48 16.66 -10.07
C TYR A 210 1.66 15.72 -9.78
N LEU A 211 1.78 15.28 -8.52
CA LEU A 211 2.86 14.41 -8.08
C LEU A 211 2.71 12.95 -8.51
N ALA A 212 1.51 12.48 -8.82
CA ALA A 212 1.18 11.07 -9.05
C ALA A 212 2.11 10.40 -10.07
N ARG A 213 2.54 11.13 -11.11
CA ARG A 213 3.45 10.64 -12.16
C ARG A 213 4.87 10.32 -11.67
N GLU A 214 5.24 10.82 -10.49
CA GLU A 214 6.53 10.56 -9.85
C GLU A 214 6.52 9.28 -8.99
N TYR A 215 5.37 8.61 -8.84
CA TYR A 215 5.20 7.49 -7.89
C TYR A 215 4.75 6.20 -8.57
N ASP A 216 5.37 5.10 -8.17
CA ASP A 216 5.03 3.74 -8.61
C ASP A 216 3.73 3.24 -7.96
N VAL A 217 3.49 3.65 -6.70
CA VAL A 217 2.37 3.21 -5.87
C VAL A 217 1.69 4.40 -5.21
N MET A 218 0.36 4.46 -5.31
CA MET A 218 -0.48 5.45 -4.62
C MET A 218 -1.34 4.76 -3.58
N VAL A 219 -1.34 5.29 -2.36
CA VAL A 219 -2.08 4.74 -1.23
C VAL A 219 -3.09 5.77 -0.74
N ARG A 220 -4.33 5.36 -0.53
CA ARG A 220 -5.39 6.20 0.04
C ARG A 220 -5.93 5.60 1.32
N VAL A 221 -6.17 6.48 2.29
CA VAL A 221 -6.82 6.21 3.58
C VAL A 221 -8.02 7.15 3.76
N GLY A 222 -8.74 7.06 4.87
CA GLY A 222 -9.91 7.92 5.10
C GLY A 222 -11.23 7.32 4.60
N GLY A 223 -12.04 8.14 3.95
CA GLY A 223 -13.36 7.75 3.44
C GLY A 223 -13.94 8.77 2.47
N PRO A 224 -15.15 8.53 1.93
CA PRO A 224 -15.78 9.40 0.94
C PRO A 224 -16.26 10.75 1.48
N ASN A 225 -16.03 11.02 2.77
CA ASN A 225 -16.30 12.33 3.38
C ASN A 225 -15.33 13.43 2.92
N ALA A 226 -14.32 13.14 2.09
CA ALA A 226 -13.53 14.14 1.38
C ALA A 226 -13.61 13.92 -0.13
N GLY A 227 -14.14 14.90 -0.85
CA GLY A 227 -14.08 14.95 -2.31
C GLY A 227 -12.89 15.81 -2.78
N HIS A 228 -11.99 15.22 -3.53
CA HIS A 228 -10.81 15.86 -4.11
C HIS A 228 -11.05 16.13 -5.61
N THR A 229 -11.46 17.36 -5.91
CA THR A 229 -11.65 17.81 -7.29
C THR A 229 -10.31 18.18 -7.92
N VAL A 230 -9.99 17.54 -9.03
CA VAL A 230 -8.75 17.68 -9.79
C VAL A 230 -9.08 18.08 -11.21
N ALA A 231 -8.42 19.10 -11.71
CA ALA A 231 -8.43 19.43 -13.14
C ALA A 231 -7.29 18.69 -13.85
N SER A 232 -7.60 17.94 -14.91
CA SER A 232 -6.58 17.33 -15.75
C SER A 232 -6.91 17.46 -17.23
N ALA A 233 -5.99 17.00 -18.09
CA ALA A 233 -6.17 17.03 -19.55
C ALA A 233 -7.41 16.25 -20.02
N ASN A 234 -7.85 15.26 -19.22
CA ASN A 234 -9.04 14.46 -19.46
C ASN A 234 -10.32 15.10 -18.85
N GLY A 235 -10.27 16.40 -18.52
CA GLY A 235 -11.35 17.15 -17.87
C GLY A 235 -11.32 17.10 -16.35
N PRO A 236 -12.17 17.87 -15.65
CA PRO A 236 -12.24 17.85 -14.20
C PRO A 236 -12.87 16.54 -13.67
N TYR A 237 -12.31 15.99 -12.59
CA TYR A 237 -12.86 14.81 -11.89
C TYR A 237 -12.82 15.00 -10.38
N THR A 238 -13.76 14.40 -9.64
CA THR A 238 -13.79 14.47 -8.16
C THR A 238 -13.66 13.08 -7.56
N TYR A 239 -12.49 12.80 -6.97
CA TYR A 239 -12.19 11.54 -6.30
C TYR A 239 -12.65 11.55 -4.85
N HIS A 240 -13.30 10.49 -4.39
CA HIS A 240 -13.71 10.26 -3.01
C HIS A 240 -13.05 9.01 -2.43
N HIS A 241 -13.01 7.91 -3.20
CA HIS A 241 -12.38 6.66 -2.78
C HIS A 241 -11.00 6.46 -3.38
N LEU A 242 -10.87 6.62 -4.69
CA LEU A 242 -9.59 6.41 -5.38
C LEU A 242 -8.58 7.51 -5.02
N PRO A 243 -7.26 7.21 -5.06
CA PRO A 243 -6.23 8.24 -4.96
C PRO A 243 -6.40 9.31 -6.04
N SER A 244 -6.15 10.57 -5.69
CA SER A 244 -6.31 11.70 -6.60
C SER A 244 -5.35 11.60 -7.78
N GLY A 245 -5.87 11.64 -9.01
CA GLY A 245 -5.06 11.48 -10.22
C GLY A 245 -4.95 10.05 -10.73
N ALA A 246 -5.64 9.09 -10.08
CA ALA A 246 -5.68 7.69 -10.51
C ALA A 246 -6.02 7.51 -12.00
N ARG A 247 -6.87 8.37 -12.59
CA ARG A 247 -7.23 8.32 -14.02
C ARG A 247 -6.08 8.64 -14.97
N ASP A 248 -5.05 9.36 -14.52
CA ASP A 248 -4.05 9.99 -15.40
C ASP A 248 -2.63 9.40 -15.25
N VAL A 249 -2.49 8.27 -14.54
CA VAL A 249 -1.24 7.54 -14.31
C VAL A 249 -1.47 6.03 -14.36
N ASP A 250 -0.41 5.23 -14.45
CA ASP A 250 -0.48 3.75 -14.41
C ASP A 250 -0.06 3.17 -13.05
N SER A 251 0.20 4.03 -12.06
CA SER A 251 0.65 3.63 -10.72
C SER A 251 -0.31 2.64 -10.07
N ARG A 252 0.23 1.69 -9.30
CA ARG A 252 -0.55 0.75 -8.49
C ARG A 252 -1.36 1.51 -7.44
N LEU A 253 -2.62 1.16 -7.24
CA LEU A 253 -3.53 1.84 -6.32
C LEU A 253 -3.86 0.94 -5.13
N LEU A 254 -3.61 1.42 -3.91
CA LEU A 254 -3.88 0.69 -2.67
C LEU A 254 -4.91 1.45 -1.83
N LEU A 255 -5.96 0.76 -1.39
CA LEU A 255 -6.93 1.27 -0.42
C LEU A 255 -6.73 0.61 0.94
N GLY A 256 -6.33 1.39 1.95
CA GLY A 256 -5.85 0.89 3.24
C GLY A 256 -6.94 0.26 4.14
N PRO A 257 -6.55 -0.57 5.14
CA PRO A 257 -7.48 -1.24 6.07
C PRO A 257 -8.27 -0.29 6.97
N GLY A 258 -7.79 0.93 7.19
CA GLY A 258 -8.50 1.98 7.94
C GLY A 258 -9.59 2.69 7.13
N MET A 259 -9.72 2.38 5.85
CA MET A 259 -10.63 3.07 4.95
C MET A 259 -12.09 2.65 5.15
N THR A 260 -13.02 3.60 4.96
CA THR A 260 -14.46 3.33 4.87
C THR A 260 -14.91 3.48 3.42
N ILE A 261 -15.60 2.47 2.88
CA ILE A 261 -15.94 2.33 1.46
C ILE A 261 -17.45 2.37 1.28
N ARG A 262 -17.93 3.22 0.38
CA ARG A 262 -19.32 3.20 -0.11
C ARG A 262 -19.30 2.53 -1.46
N LEU A 263 -19.84 1.31 -1.55
CA LEU A 263 -19.72 0.44 -2.73
C LEU A 263 -20.16 1.14 -4.02
N LYS A 264 -21.34 1.77 -4.01
CA LYS A 264 -21.87 2.49 -5.18
C LYS A 264 -20.87 3.51 -5.73
N GLY A 265 -20.37 4.40 -4.86
CA GLY A 265 -19.43 5.45 -5.26
C GLY A 265 -18.08 4.91 -5.72
N LEU A 266 -17.56 3.86 -5.06
CA LEU A 266 -16.32 3.23 -5.49
C LEU A 266 -16.44 2.60 -6.88
N PHE A 267 -17.52 1.88 -7.17
CA PHE A 267 -17.73 1.27 -8.49
C PHE A 267 -17.93 2.31 -9.59
N GLU A 268 -18.62 3.42 -9.30
CA GLU A 268 -18.72 4.57 -10.20
C GLU A 268 -17.31 5.13 -10.50
N GLU A 269 -16.47 5.34 -9.48
CA GLU A 269 -15.10 5.83 -9.67
C GLU A 269 -14.20 4.87 -10.46
N ILE A 270 -14.30 3.56 -10.20
CA ILE A 270 -13.56 2.53 -10.94
C ILE A 270 -13.92 2.57 -12.42
N CYS A 271 -15.22 2.68 -12.73
CA CYS A 271 -15.72 2.75 -14.09
C CYS A 271 -15.27 4.03 -14.81
N ASP A 272 -15.51 5.19 -14.19
CA ASP A 272 -15.19 6.50 -14.75
C ASP A 272 -13.67 6.68 -14.99
N CYS A 273 -12.85 6.09 -14.12
CA CYS A 273 -11.40 6.17 -14.20
C CYS A 273 -10.77 5.00 -14.97
N ASN A 274 -11.57 4.07 -15.50
CA ASN A 274 -11.13 2.88 -16.24
C ASN A 274 -10.05 2.07 -15.49
N ILE A 275 -10.33 1.73 -14.22
CA ILE A 275 -9.37 1.03 -13.36
C ILE A 275 -9.58 -0.49 -13.40
N GLY A 276 -8.55 -1.22 -13.79
CA GLY A 276 -8.54 -2.68 -13.84
C GLY A 276 -8.20 -3.38 -12.50
N PRO A 277 -8.54 -4.67 -12.36
CA PRO A 277 -8.25 -5.47 -11.16
C PRO A 277 -6.76 -5.79 -10.96
N ASP A 278 -5.94 -5.59 -11.98
CA ASP A 278 -4.48 -5.70 -11.95
C ASP A 278 -3.81 -4.47 -11.33
N ARG A 279 -4.54 -3.35 -11.25
CA ARG A 279 -4.02 -2.06 -10.79
C ARG A 279 -4.53 -1.64 -9.41
N LEU A 280 -5.78 -1.99 -9.07
CA LEU A 280 -6.42 -1.63 -7.80
C LEU A 280 -6.44 -2.80 -6.83
N PHE A 281 -5.93 -2.55 -5.63
CA PHE A 281 -5.89 -3.51 -4.52
C PHE A 281 -6.58 -2.90 -3.30
N ILE A 282 -7.59 -3.60 -2.80
CA ILE A 282 -8.42 -3.14 -1.68
C ILE A 282 -8.17 -4.06 -0.50
N ASP A 283 -7.79 -3.47 0.64
CA ASP A 283 -7.54 -4.27 1.83
C ASP A 283 -8.81 -5.02 2.28
N PRO A 284 -8.73 -6.34 2.56
CA PRO A 284 -9.88 -7.12 3.00
C PRO A 284 -10.53 -6.59 4.29
N GLN A 285 -9.81 -5.80 5.10
CA GLN A 285 -10.29 -5.23 6.36
C GLN A 285 -10.94 -3.84 6.22
N ALA A 286 -10.98 -3.26 5.01
CA ALA A 286 -11.65 -1.98 4.79
C ALA A 286 -13.15 -2.10 5.11
N THR A 287 -13.70 -1.09 5.77
CA THR A 287 -15.07 -1.10 6.30
C THR A 287 -16.09 -0.72 5.23
N ILE A 288 -17.19 -1.46 5.11
CA ILE A 288 -18.28 -1.10 4.19
C ILE A 288 -19.26 -0.15 4.89
N ILE A 289 -19.51 1.00 4.25
CA ILE A 289 -20.55 1.96 4.62
C ILE A 289 -21.89 1.43 4.09
N GLU A 290 -22.84 1.29 4.99
CA GLU A 290 -24.21 0.82 4.73
C GLU A 290 -25.19 2.01 4.73
N ASP A 291 -26.37 1.82 4.15
CA ASP A 291 -27.40 2.87 4.12
C ASP A 291 -27.82 3.30 5.53
N LYS A 292 -27.85 2.37 6.50
CA LYS A 292 -28.11 2.68 7.92
C LYS A 292 -27.09 3.66 8.53
N ASP A 293 -25.84 3.62 8.07
CA ASP A 293 -24.80 4.54 8.56
C ASP A 293 -25.05 5.97 8.02
N ILE A 294 -25.48 6.06 6.75
CA ILE A 294 -25.83 7.33 6.09
C ILE A 294 -27.06 7.94 6.76
N GLU A 295 -28.10 7.14 6.99
CA GLU A 295 -29.33 7.57 7.66
C GLU A 295 -29.06 8.06 9.08
N SER A 296 -28.28 7.29 9.86
CA SER A 296 -27.91 7.66 11.24
C SER A 296 -27.15 8.98 11.30
N GLU A 297 -26.19 9.19 10.38
CA GLU A 297 -25.44 10.45 10.32
C GLU A 297 -26.32 11.63 9.88
N GLY A 298 -27.26 11.39 8.95
CA GLY A 298 -28.20 12.37 8.42
C GLY A 298 -29.19 12.92 9.46
N GLN A 299 -29.57 12.13 10.46
CA GLN A 299 -30.60 12.50 11.45
C GLN A 299 -30.15 13.55 12.48
N HIS A 300 -28.86 13.63 12.80
CA HIS A 300 -28.37 14.50 13.90
C HIS A 300 -27.07 15.24 13.59
N LEU A 301 -26.09 14.56 12.99
CA LEU A 301 -24.74 15.13 12.83
C LEU A 301 -24.65 16.16 11.69
N VAL A 302 -25.46 16.00 10.64
CA VAL A 302 -25.49 16.95 9.50
C VAL A 302 -26.03 18.33 9.92
N SER A 303 -27.04 18.35 10.80
CA SER A 303 -27.64 19.58 11.35
C SER A 303 -26.82 20.19 12.49
N THR A 304 -26.13 19.39 13.31
CA THR A 304 -25.46 19.91 14.51
C THR A 304 -24.00 20.32 14.29
N ILE A 305 -23.24 19.58 13.48
CA ILE A 305 -21.80 19.83 13.26
C ILE A 305 -21.41 20.00 11.79
N ALA A 306 -22.41 20.09 10.89
CA ALA A 306 -22.20 20.12 9.45
C ALA A 306 -21.41 18.91 8.90
N SER A 307 -21.73 17.70 9.37
CA SER A 307 -21.18 16.49 8.77
C SER A 307 -21.51 16.40 7.27
N THR A 308 -20.66 15.71 6.52
CA THR A 308 -20.87 15.38 5.09
C THR A 308 -22.07 14.47 4.85
N GLY A 309 -22.55 13.74 5.86
CA GLY A 309 -23.65 12.78 5.70
C GLY A 309 -23.27 11.60 4.80
N SER A 310 -22.00 11.23 4.75
CA SER A 310 -21.50 10.15 3.88
C SER A 310 -21.57 8.76 4.53
N GLY A 311 -21.93 8.67 5.81
CA GLY A 311 -21.92 7.45 6.62
C GLY A 311 -20.55 7.09 7.18
N SER A 312 -19.49 7.85 6.87
CA SER A 312 -18.11 7.49 7.24
C SER A 312 -17.90 7.44 8.76
N GLY A 313 -18.48 8.40 9.49
CA GLY A 313 -18.37 8.47 10.95
C GLY A 313 -19.15 7.33 11.62
N ALA A 314 -20.41 7.13 11.22
CA ALA A 314 -21.26 6.07 11.73
C ALA A 314 -20.69 4.67 11.44
N ALA A 315 -20.18 4.43 10.23
CA ALA A 315 -19.52 3.16 9.88
C ALA A 315 -18.26 2.90 10.72
N THR A 316 -17.47 3.93 11.00
CA THR A 316 -16.30 3.84 11.89
C THR A 316 -16.71 3.48 13.32
N ALA A 317 -17.75 4.14 13.85
CA ALA A 317 -18.30 3.81 15.17
C ALA A 317 -18.85 2.37 15.20
N ARG A 318 -19.56 1.95 14.14
CA ARG A 318 -20.10 0.59 13.98
C ARG A 318 -19.01 -0.47 14.03
N ARG A 319 -17.87 -0.25 13.37
CA ARG A 319 -16.69 -1.13 13.45
C ARG A 319 -16.24 -1.39 14.89
N ILE A 320 -16.32 -0.37 15.75
CA ILE A 320 -15.89 -0.44 17.15
C ILE A 320 -16.92 -1.18 18.00
N ILE A 321 -18.20 -0.83 17.88
CA ILE A 321 -19.27 -1.35 18.75
C ILE A 321 -19.78 -2.73 18.33
N SER A 322 -19.66 -3.10 17.04
CA SER A 322 -20.16 -4.37 16.49
C SER A 322 -19.12 -5.50 16.54
N ARG A 323 -18.08 -5.38 17.37
CA ARG A 323 -17.08 -6.45 17.52
C ARG A 323 -17.73 -7.75 18.01
N GLY A 324 -17.55 -8.82 17.25
CA GLY A 324 -18.16 -10.13 17.54
C GLY A 324 -19.58 -10.31 16.97
N SER A 325 -20.13 -9.30 16.29
CA SER A 325 -21.38 -9.42 15.53
C SER A 325 -21.10 -9.83 14.08
N SER A 326 -22.02 -10.61 13.50
CA SER A 326 -22.03 -10.93 12.06
C SER A 326 -22.64 -9.83 11.20
N ASP A 327 -23.27 -8.82 11.79
CA ASP A 327 -23.93 -7.69 11.11
C ASP A 327 -22.95 -6.56 10.69
N PHE A 328 -21.66 -6.88 10.58
CA PHE A 328 -20.62 -5.94 10.16
C PHE A 328 -19.86 -6.49 8.96
N ARG A 329 -20.01 -5.82 7.80
CA ARG A 329 -19.31 -6.18 6.57
C ARG A 329 -18.02 -5.39 6.37
N MET A 330 -16.97 -6.10 6.00
CA MET A 330 -15.73 -5.58 5.45
C MET A 330 -15.64 -5.87 3.96
N ALA A 331 -14.61 -5.35 3.28
CA ALA A 331 -14.41 -5.54 1.86
C ALA A 331 -14.35 -7.04 1.46
N ARG A 332 -13.74 -7.89 2.28
CA ARG A 332 -13.70 -9.36 2.07
C ARG A 332 -15.07 -10.04 2.07
N ASP A 333 -16.08 -9.41 2.67
CA ASP A 333 -17.43 -9.97 2.79
C ASP A 333 -18.32 -9.58 1.59
N VAL A 334 -17.77 -8.85 0.62
CA VAL A 334 -18.48 -8.36 -0.57
C VAL A 334 -18.00 -9.11 -1.83
N PRO A 335 -18.81 -10.06 -2.36
CA PRO A 335 -18.40 -10.84 -3.54
C PRO A 335 -18.02 -10.00 -4.77
N ALA A 336 -18.68 -8.85 -4.97
CA ALA A 336 -18.39 -7.96 -6.09
C ALA A 336 -17.00 -7.29 -6.00
N LEU A 337 -16.36 -7.29 -4.83
CA LEU A 337 -15.00 -6.79 -4.64
C LEU A 337 -13.93 -7.88 -4.78
N ALA A 338 -14.30 -9.15 -4.97
CA ALA A 338 -13.36 -10.26 -5.11
C ALA A 338 -12.24 -10.03 -6.14
N PRO A 339 -12.47 -9.37 -7.31
CA PRO A 339 -11.39 -9.06 -8.25
C PRO A 339 -10.29 -8.16 -7.68
N TYR A 340 -10.60 -7.30 -6.71
CA TYR A 340 -9.69 -6.30 -6.13
C TYR A 340 -9.19 -6.68 -4.73
N VAL A 341 -9.96 -7.50 -4.01
CA VAL A 341 -9.68 -7.93 -2.62
C VAL A 341 -9.06 -9.33 -2.58
N GLY A 342 -9.51 -10.22 -3.45
CA GLY A 342 -9.25 -11.66 -3.40
C GLY A 342 -10.34 -12.44 -2.68
N THR A 343 -10.11 -13.73 -2.47
CA THR A 343 -11.07 -14.67 -1.89
C THR A 343 -10.56 -15.22 -0.55
N PRO A 344 -11.42 -15.82 0.29
CA PRO A 344 -10.98 -16.42 1.55
C PRO A 344 -9.80 -17.38 1.36
N GLY A 345 -8.70 -17.10 2.07
CA GLY A 345 -7.44 -17.85 1.95
C GLY A 345 -6.46 -17.30 0.91
N ASN A 346 -6.89 -16.36 0.06
CA ASN A 346 -6.04 -15.70 -0.93
C ASN A 346 -6.51 -14.26 -1.17
N TYR A 347 -6.23 -13.37 -0.22
CA TYR A 347 -6.58 -11.95 -0.31
C TYR A 347 -5.48 -11.15 -1.00
N HIS A 348 -5.36 -11.24 -2.32
CA HIS A 348 -4.33 -10.51 -3.08
C HIS A 348 -4.42 -8.98 -2.96
N GLY A 349 -5.56 -8.46 -2.51
CA GLY A 349 -5.78 -7.05 -2.20
C GLY A 349 -5.18 -6.58 -0.88
N ALA A 350 -4.67 -7.50 -0.03
CA ALA A 350 -4.05 -7.18 1.25
C ALA A 350 -2.91 -6.16 1.07
N THR A 351 -3.09 -4.98 1.64
CA THR A 351 -2.19 -3.85 1.38
C THR A 351 -0.81 -4.08 1.99
N ALA A 352 -0.72 -4.80 3.10
CA ALA A 352 0.55 -5.19 3.72
C ALA A 352 1.47 -5.94 2.75
N ASP A 353 0.93 -6.90 1.99
CA ASP A 353 1.70 -7.70 1.04
C ASP A 353 2.14 -6.86 -0.16
N ARG A 354 1.24 -6.01 -0.67
CA ARG A 354 1.54 -5.09 -1.79
C ARG A 354 2.59 -4.05 -1.41
N LEU A 355 2.54 -3.56 -0.18
CA LEU A 355 3.53 -2.63 0.37
C LEU A 355 4.89 -3.31 0.56
N GLU A 356 4.93 -4.53 1.09
CA GLU A 356 6.18 -5.29 1.23
C GLU A 356 6.83 -5.60 -0.13
N GLU A 357 6.05 -5.93 -1.16
CA GLU A 357 6.55 -6.03 -2.54
C GLU A 357 7.16 -4.70 -3.02
N ALA A 358 6.46 -3.58 -2.80
CA ALA A 358 6.94 -2.27 -3.19
C ALA A 358 8.23 -1.88 -2.46
N TYR A 359 8.33 -2.18 -1.16
CA TYR A 359 9.54 -1.91 -0.37
C TYR A 359 10.73 -2.73 -0.86
N ARG A 360 10.55 -4.03 -1.15
CA ARG A 360 11.60 -4.90 -1.71
C ARG A 360 12.14 -4.36 -3.03
N LYS A 361 11.24 -3.88 -3.89
CA LYS A 361 11.56 -3.29 -5.20
C LYS A 361 12.04 -1.84 -5.11
N ARG A 362 12.10 -1.26 -3.90
CA ARG A 362 12.43 0.16 -3.65
C ARG A 362 11.57 1.13 -4.49
N GLN A 363 10.31 0.75 -4.70
CA GLN A 363 9.34 1.56 -5.40
C GLN A 363 8.97 2.80 -4.58
N SER A 364 8.69 3.89 -5.29
CA SER A 364 8.23 5.15 -4.74
C SER A 364 6.75 5.06 -4.37
N ILE A 365 6.41 5.42 -3.13
CA ILE A 365 5.06 5.29 -2.59
C ILE A 365 4.54 6.66 -2.12
N LEU A 366 3.37 7.08 -2.58
CA LEU A 366 2.68 8.30 -2.12
C LEU A 366 1.45 7.92 -1.30
N LEU A 367 1.46 8.24 -0.01
CA LEU A 367 0.30 8.11 0.88
C LEU A 367 -0.49 9.42 0.92
N GLU A 368 -1.73 9.36 0.47
CA GLU A 368 -2.64 10.49 0.40
C GLU A 368 -3.59 10.53 1.62
N GLY A 369 -3.36 11.46 2.53
CA GLY A 369 -4.25 11.75 3.65
C GLY A 369 -5.51 12.53 3.25
N THR A 370 -6.57 12.35 4.04
CA THR A 370 -7.85 13.07 3.88
C THR A 370 -7.98 14.21 4.89
N GLN A 371 -8.78 15.23 4.54
CA GLN A 371 -9.02 16.41 5.40
C GLN A 371 -7.71 17.11 5.84
N GLY A 372 -7.72 17.86 6.94
CA GLY A 372 -6.55 18.58 7.44
C GLY A 372 -6.34 18.37 8.94
N SER A 373 -5.15 18.67 9.44
CA SER A 373 -4.71 18.46 10.82
C SER A 373 -5.67 19.09 11.85
N GLY A 374 -6.23 20.26 11.55
CA GLY A 374 -7.21 20.95 12.40
C GLY A 374 -8.58 20.26 12.50
N LEU A 375 -8.84 19.23 11.67
CA LEU A 375 -10.03 18.37 11.74
C LEU A 375 -9.73 17.01 12.38
N SER A 376 -8.53 16.77 12.91
CA SER A 376 -8.21 15.53 13.62
C SER A 376 -9.18 15.30 14.79
N LEU A 377 -9.67 14.07 14.95
CA LEU A 377 -10.52 13.65 16.07
C LEU A 377 -9.89 13.95 17.43
N PHE A 378 -8.57 13.80 17.55
CA PHE A 378 -7.84 13.94 18.81
C PHE A 378 -7.22 15.32 19.00
N HIS A 379 -6.76 15.94 17.91
CA HIS A 379 -5.93 17.14 17.95
C HIS A 379 -6.61 18.38 17.36
N GLY A 380 -7.78 18.22 16.75
CA GLY A 380 -8.60 19.31 16.24
C GLY A 380 -9.50 19.93 17.33
N THR A 381 -10.36 20.86 16.91
CA THR A 381 -11.31 21.52 17.82
C THR A 381 -12.58 20.69 18.01
N TYR A 382 -12.49 19.63 18.82
CA TYR A 382 -13.64 18.78 19.15
C TYR A 382 -14.79 19.61 19.77
N PRO A 383 -16.08 19.34 19.43
CA PRO A 383 -16.59 18.24 18.60
C PRO A 383 -16.57 18.49 17.07
N TYR A 384 -16.05 19.62 16.61
CA TYR A 384 -16.14 20.05 15.21
C TYR A 384 -14.98 19.52 14.35
N VAL A 385 -14.87 18.20 14.32
CA VAL A 385 -13.76 17.44 13.72
C VAL A 385 -14.29 16.26 12.91
N THR A 386 -13.42 15.59 12.15
CA THR A 386 -13.79 14.32 11.50
C THR A 386 -13.71 13.16 12.51
N SER A 387 -14.17 11.98 12.10
CA SER A 387 -14.22 10.78 12.95
C SER A 387 -12.89 10.03 13.07
N ARG A 388 -11.76 10.64 12.70
CA ARG A 388 -10.43 9.99 12.65
C ARG A 388 -9.30 11.00 12.85
N ASP A 389 -8.10 10.49 13.11
CA ASP A 389 -6.90 11.32 13.11
C ASP A 389 -6.40 11.56 11.68
N THR A 390 -6.24 12.83 11.31
CA THR A 390 -5.87 13.27 9.96
C THR A 390 -4.39 13.61 9.83
N ASN A 391 -3.63 13.43 10.92
CA ASN A 391 -2.19 13.66 10.97
C ASN A 391 -1.41 12.47 10.40
N VAL A 392 -0.11 12.65 10.19
CA VAL A 392 0.78 11.63 9.58
C VAL A 392 0.68 10.30 10.32
N ALA A 393 0.73 10.30 11.65
CA ALA A 393 0.65 9.07 12.44
C ALA A 393 -0.67 8.32 12.21
N GLY A 394 -1.81 9.03 12.20
CA GLY A 394 -3.11 8.45 11.85
C GLY A 394 -3.15 7.87 10.44
N CYS A 395 -2.65 8.61 9.45
CA CYS A 395 -2.61 8.14 8.06
C CYS A 395 -1.76 6.87 7.90
N LEU A 396 -0.59 6.82 8.56
CA LEU A 396 0.28 5.65 8.55
C LEU A 396 -0.37 4.43 9.20
N ALA A 397 -1.04 4.63 10.35
CA ALA A 397 -1.75 3.57 11.04
C ALA A 397 -2.90 3.01 10.20
N GLU A 398 -3.67 3.88 9.53
CA GLU A 398 -4.76 3.46 8.63
C GLU A 398 -4.27 2.73 7.37
N ALA A 399 -3.04 3.01 6.93
CA ALA A 399 -2.41 2.36 5.77
C ALA A 399 -1.61 1.10 6.11
N GLY A 400 -1.31 0.83 7.39
CA GLY A 400 -0.42 -0.25 7.80
C GLY A 400 1.06 0.02 7.49
N ILE A 401 1.49 1.29 7.50
CA ILE A 401 2.86 1.71 7.17
C ILE A 401 3.62 2.06 8.44
N SER A 402 4.82 1.48 8.62
CA SER A 402 5.71 1.85 9.74
C SER A 402 6.23 3.29 9.57
N PRO A 403 6.30 4.09 10.65
CA PRO A 403 6.95 5.41 10.61
C PRO A 403 8.39 5.39 10.08
N SER A 404 9.13 4.29 10.26
CA SER A 404 10.50 4.17 9.75
C SER A 404 10.59 4.12 8.22
N ARG A 405 9.48 3.87 7.52
CA ARG A 405 9.38 3.86 6.05
C ARG A 405 9.21 5.24 5.45
N VAL A 406 8.88 6.25 6.27
CA VAL A 406 8.63 7.60 5.80
C VAL A 406 9.93 8.27 5.36
N ARG A 407 9.94 8.73 4.12
CA ARG A 407 11.01 9.50 3.49
C ARG A 407 10.73 11.00 3.57
N LYS A 408 9.54 11.43 3.15
CA LYS A 408 9.10 12.83 3.22
C LYS A 408 7.69 12.98 3.77
N ILE A 409 7.44 14.15 4.34
CA ILE A 409 6.12 14.58 4.81
C ILE A 409 5.82 15.92 4.13
N LEU A 410 4.87 15.90 3.21
CA LEU A 410 4.40 17.06 2.47
C LEU A 410 3.13 17.59 3.13
N MET A 411 3.20 18.78 3.73
CA MET A 411 2.04 19.41 4.37
C MET A 411 1.50 20.54 3.49
N VAL A 412 0.27 20.34 3.01
CA VAL A 412 -0.42 21.30 2.15
C VAL A 412 -1.16 22.33 2.99
N ILE A 413 -0.95 23.61 2.67
CA ILE A 413 -1.60 24.74 3.32
C ILE A 413 -2.07 25.77 2.28
N ARG A 414 -2.97 26.65 2.71
CA ARG A 414 -3.42 27.83 1.95
C ARG A 414 -3.32 29.11 2.79
N PRO A 415 -3.09 30.28 2.17
CA PRO A 415 -2.99 31.57 2.87
C PRO A 415 -4.24 31.90 3.68
N MET A 416 -5.42 31.57 3.16
CA MET A 416 -6.68 31.92 3.80
C MET A 416 -7.39 30.63 4.20
N PRO A 417 -7.28 30.14 5.46
CA PRO A 417 -7.93 28.91 5.89
C PRO A 417 -9.45 29.00 5.71
N ILE A 418 -10.05 27.87 5.37
CA ILE A 418 -11.49 27.75 5.15
C ILE A 418 -12.08 26.63 5.99
N ARG A 419 -13.34 26.79 6.38
CA ARG A 419 -14.18 25.73 6.98
C ARG A 419 -15.48 25.61 6.21
N VAL A 420 -16.15 24.46 6.36
CA VAL A 420 -17.52 24.29 5.85
C VAL A 420 -18.43 25.34 6.47
N GLY A 421 -19.45 25.79 5.74
CA GLY A 421 -20.48 26.68 6.27
C GLY A 421 -21.17 26.12 7.51
N ASP A 422 -21.59 27.01 8.41
CA ASP A 422 -22.40 26.61 9.57
C ASP A 422 -23.74 26.01 9.07
N PRO A 423 -24.21 24.90 9.68
CA PRO A 423 -25.30 24.12 9.14
C PRO A 423 -26.62 24.90 9.04
N ASP A 424 -26.84 25.85 9.96
CA ASP A 424 -28.06 26.65 10.07
C ASP A 424 -27.80 28.15 9.86
N GLY A 425 -26.74 28.53 9.11
CA GLY A 425 -26.54 29.93 8.70
C GLY A 425 -26.32 30.95 9.84
N ASN A 426 -25.88 30.49 11.01
CA ASN A 426 -25.63 31.21 12.29
C ASN A 426 -26.73 31.12 13.37
N GLU A 427 -27.73 30.24 13.22
CA GLU A 427 -28.80 30.03 14.23
C GLU A 427 -28.40 29.03 15.35
N GLY A 428 -27.14 29.08 15.80
CA GLY A 428 -26.66 28.39 17.03
C GLY A 428 -25.74 27.17 16.81
N HIS A 429 -25.89 26.43 15.72
CA HIS A 429 -24.98 25.33 15.36
C HIS A 429 -23.81 25.82 14.50
N THR A 430 -22.63 25.24 14.71
CA THR A 430 -21.40 25.65 14.02
C THR A 430 -20.59 24.47 13.50
N SER A 431 -19.85 24.72 12.42
CA SER A 431 -18.80 23.87 11.84
C SER A 431 -17.46 23.96 12.60
N GLY A 432 -17.44 24.67 13.74
CA GLY A 432 -16.29 24.93 14.61
C GLY A 432 -15.72 26.33 14.43
N PRO A 433 -14.81 26.81 15.29
CA PRO A 433 -14.30 28.18 15.23
C PRO A 433 -13.27 28.39 14.10
N LEU A 434 -13.16 29.64 13.67
CA LEU A 434 -12.02 30.23 12.97
C LEU A 434 -11.49 31.36 13.86
N LYS A 435 -10.18 31.44 14.10
CA LYS A 435 -9.59 32.40 15.04
C LYS A 435 -9.69 33.84 14.53
N HIS A 436 -9.53 34.01 13.23
CA HIS A 436 -9.55 35.31 12.54
C HIS A 436 -10.53 35.28 11.36
N PRO A 437 -11.84 35.18 11.60
CA PRO A 437 -12.83 35.08 10.52
C PRO A 437 -12.86 36.37 9.69
N THR A 438 -13.11 36.22 8.39
CA THR A 438 -13.22 37.31 7.42
C THR A 438 -14.27 36.96 6.35
N THR A 439 -14.37 37.77 5.30
CA THR A 439 -15.26 37.49 4.16
C THR A 439 -14.48 37.33 2.86
N PHE A 440 -15.06 36.60 1.91
CA PHE A 440 -14.51 36.51 0.56
C PHE A 440 -14.42 37.88 -0.12
N ASP A 441 -15.32 38.83 0.18
CA ASP A 441 -15.23 40.20 -0.34
C ASP A 441 -14.04 40.98 0.25
N ALA A 442 -13.65 40.70 1.50
CA ALA A 442 -12.46 41.29 2.10
C ALA A 442 -11.18 40.71 1.49
N ILE A 443 -11.15 39.39 1.24
CA ILE A 443 -10.02 38.73 0.58
C ILE A 443 -9.88 39.21 -0.87
N ALA A 444 -11.00 39.31 -1.60
CA ALA A 444 -11.01 39.81 -2.97
C ALA A 444 -10.42 41.22 -3.06
N ARG A 445 -10.84 42.13 -2.17
CA ARG A 445 -10.26 43.49 -2.07
C ARG A 445 -8.80 43.50 -1.66
N HIS A 446 -8.38 42.62 -0.75
CA HIS A 446 -6.99 42.54 -0.31
C HIS A 446 -6.06 42.04 -1.43
N ALA A 447 -6.49 41.01 -2.15
CA ALA A 447 -5.68 40.35 -3.16
C ALA A 447 -5.84 40.96 -4.57
N ASP A 448 -6.70 41.96 -4.76
CA ASP A 448 -7.07 42.50 -6.08
C ASP A 448 -7.69 41.43 -7.02
N LEU A 449 -8.58 40.61 -6.47
CA LEU A 449 -9.31 39.55 -7.19
C LEU A 449 -10.78 39.95 -7.42
N ASP A 450 -11.40 39.36 -8.44
CA ASP A 450 -12.86 39.47 -8.61
C ASP A 450 -13.61 38.69 -7.50
N ALA A 451 -14.44 39.40 -6.75
CA ALA A 451 -15.23 38.85 -5.67
C ALA A 451 -16.24 37.80 -6.18
N ALA A 452 -16.88 38.02 -7.33
CA ALA A 452 -17.87 37.10 -7.87
C ALA A 452 -17.24 35.74 -8.23
N ALA A 453 -16.07 35.77 -8.88
CA ALA A 453 -15.27 34.58 -9.16
C ALA A 453 -14.74 33.87 -7.91
N LEU A 454 -14.51 34.59 -6.81
CA LEU A 454 -14.08 33.99 -5.54
C LEU A 454 -15.23 33.23 -4.86
N HIS A 455 -16.40 33.86 -4.76
CA HIS A 455 -17.61 33.27 -4.18
C HIS A 455 -18.12 32.05 -4.95
N SER A 456 -17.99 32.04 -6.28
CA SER A 456 -18.44 30.92 -7.10
C SER A 456 -17.61 29.65 -6.85
N ALA A 457 -16.31 29.81 -6.59
CA ALA A 457 -15.37 28.71 -6.51
C ALA A 457 -15.17 28.13 -5.11
N GLU A 458 -15.48 28.89 -4.06
CA GLU A 458 -15.31 28.44 -2.67
C GLU A 458 -16.58 27.74 -2.15
N LYS A 459 -17.00 26.71 -2.87
CA LYS A 459 -18.09 25.77 -2.49
C LYS A 459 -17.50 24.39 -2.19
N THR A 460 -18.11 23.65 -1.26
CA THR A 460 -17.67 22.27 -0.98
C THR A 460 -17.94 21.35 -2.17
N SER A 461 -17.01 20.45 -2.47
CA SER A 461 -17.10 19.50 -3.61
C SER A 461 -18.23 18.49 -3.43
N THR A 462 -18.40 17.96 -2.21
CA THR A 462 -19.40 16.93 -1.90
C THR A 462 -20.78 17.50 -1.57
N THR A 463 -20.87 18.51 -0.70
CA THR A 463 -22.15 19.02 -0.16
C THR A 463 -22.64 20.32 -0.80
N LYS A 464 -21.85 20.95 -1.67
CA LYS A 464 -22.12 22.25 -2.33
C LYS A 464 -22.46 23.42 -1.38
N ARG A 465 -22.14 23.31 -0.08
CA ARG A 465 -22.32 24.37 0.93
C ARG A 465 -21.31 25.51 0.71
N LYS A 466 -21.72 26.73 1.05
CA LYS A 466 -20.81 27.90 1.13
C LYS A 466 -19.74 27.65 2.19
N ARG A 467 -18.53 28.13 1.96
CA ARG A 467 -17.43 28.04 2.93
C ARG A 467 -17.36 29.31 3.80
N ARG A 468 -16.89 29.16 5.03
CA ARG A 468 -16.41 30.29 5.85
C ARG A 468 -14.90 30.40 5.66
N VAL A 469 -14.38 31.61 5.78
CA VAL A 469 -12.96 31.91 5.53
C VAL A 469 -12.37 32.76 6.63
N GLY A 470 -11.08 32.59 6.89
CA GLY A 470 -10.32 33.38 7.84
C GLY A 470 -8.97 33.82 7.29
N TRP A 471 -8.33 34.74 8.00
CA TRP A 471 -6.92 35.10 7.78
C TRP A 471 -5.99 33.98 8.29
N PHE A 472 -4.76 33.93 7.78
CA PHE A 472 -3.81 32.88 8.12
C PHE A 472 -3.57 32.79 9.65
N GLU A 473 -3.62 31.57 10.17
CA GLU A 473 -3.46 31.31 11.60
C GLU A 473 -2.07 30.72 11.90
N TRP A 474 -1.09 31.58 12.14
CA TRP A 474 0.30 31.17 12.42
C TRP A 474 0.44 30.17 13.57
N ASP A 475 -0.34 30.36 14.63
CA ASP A 475 -0.36 29.48 15.81
C ASP A 475 -0.94 28.09 15.49
N GLN A 476 -2.02 28.01 14.69
CA GLN A 476 -2.53 26.74 14.18
C GLN A 476 -1.50 26.05 13.29
N PHE A 477 -0.89 26.79 12.35
CA PHE A 477 0.14 26.27 11.46
C PHE A 477 1.33 25.70 12.24
N ARG A 478 1.80 26.40 13.28
CA ARG A 478 2.90 25.93 14.13
C ARG A 478 2.53 24.65 14.88
N ARG A 479 1.32 24.54 15.42
CA ARG A 479 0.83 23.29 16.04
C ARG A 479 0.77 22.13 15.05
N ALA A 480 0.27 22.38 13.83
CA ALA A 480 0.25 21.37 12.78
C ALA A 480 1.68 20.91 12.40
N CYS A 481 2.63 21.85 12.33
CA CYS A 481 4.05 21.52 12.12
C CYS A 481 4.63 20.68 13.26
N ALA A 482 4.32 21.00 14.52
CA ALA A 482 4.81 20.25 15.67
C ALA A 482 4.26 18.82 15.71
N LEU A 483 3.00 18.62 15.32
CA LEU A 483 2.37 17.29 15.27
C LEU A 483 2.88 16.43 14.11
N ASN A 484 3.11 17.05 12.95
CA ASN A 484 3.38 16.30 11.71
C ASN A 484 4.83 16.32 11.27
N ALA A 485 5.68 17.18 11.85
CA ALA A 485 7.09 17.34 11.50
C ALA A 485 7.33 17.36 9.97
N PRO A 486 6.69 18.28 9.23
CA PRO A 486 6.77 18.29 7.76
C PRO A 486 8.22 18.46 7.30
N THR A 487 8.61 17.71 6.28
CA THR A 487 9.90 17.92 5.59
C THR A 487 9.77 18.98 4.50
N ASP A 488 8.55 19.16 3.99
CA ASP A 488 8.24 20.06 2.89
C ASP A 488 6.87 20.69 3.12
N ILE A 489 6.78 22.01 2.92
CA ILE A 489 5.51 22.73 2.86
C ILE A 489 5.08 22.89 1.41
N VAL A 490 3.79 22.67 1.14
CA VAL A 490 3.16 22.97 -0.14
C VAL A 490 2.18 24.12 0.06
N LEU A 491 2.52 25.28 -0.49
CA LEU A 491 1.64 26.45 -0.48
C LEU A 491 0.70 26.40 -1.68
N THR A 492 -0.59 26.57 -1.47
CA THR A 492 -1.60 26.63 -2.55
C THR A 492 -2.33 27.95 -2.55
N PHE A 493 -2.96 28.31 -3.68
CA PHE A 493 -3.71 29.57 -3.82
C PHE A 493 -2.86 30.82 -3.51
N ALA A 494 -1.63 30.89 -4.03
CA ALA A 494 -0.79 32.07 -3.83
C ALA A 494 -1.41 33.36 -4.42
N ASP A 495 -2.35 33.23 -5.36
CA ASP A 495 -3.16 34.33 -5.86
C ASP A 495 -4.07 34.98 -4.82
N TYR A 496 -4.38 34.30 -3.71
CA TYR A 496 -5.17 34.87 -2.62
C TYR A 496 -4.36 35.82 -1.73
N ILE A 497 -3.03 35.87 -1.91
CA ILE A 497 -2.19 36.93 -1.35
C ILE A 497 -2.19 38.12 -2.31
N ASN A 498 -2.00 37.86 -3.61
CA ASN A 498 -2.07 38.89 -4.64
C ASN A 498 -2.38 38.29 -6.03
N ALA A 499 -3.33 38.87 -6.75
CA ALA A 499 -3.81 38.39 -8.04
C ALA A 499 -2.71 38.26 -9.10
N SER A 500 -1.68 39.11 -9.06
CA SER A 500 -0.56 39.05 -10.02
C SER A 500 0.23 37.75 -9.94
N ASN A 501 0.21 37.05 -8.79
CA ASN A 501 0.86 35.75 -8.62
C ASN A 501 0.31 34.66 -9.56
N ARG A 502 -0.93 34.81 -10.06
CA ARG A 502 -1.56 33.84 -11.00
C ARG A 502 -0.69 33.52 -12.21
N ASN A 503 0.11 34.49 -12.65
CA ASN A 503 0.95 34.38 -13.84
C ASN A 503 2.40 34.00 -13.51
N ALA A 504 2.76 33.87 -12.23
CA ALA A 504 4.09 33.43 -11.84
C ALA A 504 4.33 31.98 -12.24
N ARG A 505 5.50 31.71 -12.80
CA ARG A 505 6.02 30.36 -13.15
C ARG A 505 7.33 30.06 -12.44
N ARG A 506 7.92 31.07 -11.81
CA ARG A 506 9.18 31.04 -11.05
C ARG A 506 8.99 31.78 -9.73
N PHE A 507 9.72 31.36 -8.70
CA PHE A 507 9.64 31.96 -7.36
C PHE A 507 9.89 33.47 -7.38
N GLU A 508 10.87 33.93 -8.16
CA GLU A 508 11.26 35.35 -8.28
C GLU A 508 10.20 36.20 -8.99
N GLN A 509 9.20 35.58 -9.63
CA GLN A 509 8.08 36.27 -10.26
C GLN A 509 6.91 36.49 -9.30
N LEU A 510 6.95 35.91 -8.09
CA LEU A 510 5.95 36.17 -7.06
C LEU A 510 6.10 37.59 -6.52
N THR A 511 5.02 38.15 -6.00
CA THR A 511 5.09 39.46 -5.35
C THR A 511 6.01 39.42 -4.12
N GLN A 512 6.61 40.57 -3.78
CA GLN A 512 7.47 40.68 -2.61
C GLN A 512 6.76 40.27 -1.31
N GLU A 513 5.45 40.55 -1.21
CA GLU A 513 4.61 40.12 -0.09
C GLU A 513 4.50 38.59 -0.01
N THR A 514 4.30 37.92 -1.14
CA THR A 514 4.21 36.46 -1.19
C THR A 514 5.55 35.80 -0.89
N ILE A 515 6.65 36.37 -1.37
CA ILE A 515 8.00 35.89 -1.02
C ILE A 515 8.23 35.99 0.49
N LYS A 516 7.89 37.14 1.12
CA LYS A 516 7.98 37.30 2.59
C LYS A 516 7.10 36.30 3.34
N PHE A 517 5.87 36.08 2.88
CA PHE A 517 4.98 35.08 3.46
C PHE A 517 5.58 33.67 3.39
N VAL A 518 6.18 33.29 2.25
CA VAL A 518 6.90 32.03 2.08
C VAL A 518 8.07 31.92 3.06
N GLU A 519 8.89 32.95 3.20
CA GLU A 519 10.01 32.94 4.17
C GLU A 519 9.52 32.77 5.61
N GLU A 520 8.40 33.40 5.98
CA GLU A 520 7.79 33.23 7.30
C GLU A 520 7.26 31.81 7.52
N LEU A 521 6.63 31.21 6.50
CA LEU A 521 6.23 29.80 6.54
C LEU A 521 7.44 28.90 6.80
N GLU A 522 8.54 29.11 6.08
CA GLU A 522 9.78 28.34 6.22
C GLU A 522 10.40 28.50 7.62
N ARG A 523 10.40 29.71 8.18
CA ARG A 523 10.86 29.98 9.54
C ARG A 523 9.98 29.31 10.59
N VAL A 524 8.66 29.33 10.44
CA VAL A 524 7.73 28.76 11.44
C VAL A 524 7.67 27.24 11.36
N SER A 525 7.75 26.66 10.16
CA SER A 525 7.76 25.21 9.96
C SER A 525 9.12 24.58 10.25
N GLN A 526 10.20 25.34 10.09
CA GLN A 526 11.57 24.83 10.01
C GLN A 526 11.76 23.87 8.82
N ALA A 527 10.99 24.07 7.76
CA ALA A 527 10.98 23.26 6.54
C ALA A 527 10.78 24.14 5.30
N PRO A 528 11.43 23.82 4.17
CA PRO A 528 11.28 24.60 2.93
C PRO A 528 9.84 24.57 2.41
N VAL A 529 9.42 25.65 1.75
CA VAL A 529 8.20 25.64 0.91
C VAL A 529 8.60 25.12 -0.47
N SER A 530 8.50 23.81 -0.65
CA SER A 530 9.03 23.12 -1.82
C SER A 530 8.17 23.27 -3.07
N LEU A 531 6.85 23.41 -2.89
CA LEU A 531 5.90 23.58 -3.99
C LEU A 531 4.98 24.77 -3.72
N ILE A 532 4.74 25.59 -4.74
CA ILE A 532 3.84 26.75 -4.66
C ILE A 532 2.86 26.70 -5.82
N ASN A 533 1.60 26.42 -5.52
CA ASN A 533 0.50 26.55 -6.47
C ASN A 533 0.00 28.01 -6.51
N THR A 534 -0.04 28.57 -7.71
CA THR A 534 -0.44 29.96 -7.98
C THR A 534 -1.93 30.13 -8.20
N ARG A 535 -2.60 29.09 -8.70
CA ARG A 535 -4.06 28.99 -8.90
C ARG A 535 -4.45 27.55 -9.21
N PHE A 536 -5.69 27.15 -8.99
CA PHE A 536 -6.21 25.92 -9.60
C PHE A 536 -7.03 26.25 -10.85
N PRO A 537 -6.80 25.56 -11.99
CA PRO A 537 -7.66 25.65 -13.17
C PRO A 537 -9.12 25.36 -12.81
N ARG A 538 -10.07 26.10 -13.36
CA ARG A 538 -11.50 25.95 -13.08
C ARG A 538 -12.25 25.53 -14.36
N GLN A 539 -13.47 25.04 -14.18
CA GLN A 539 -14.32 24.27 -15.11
C GLN A 539 -14.44 24.77 -16.58
N GLU A 540 -13.94 25.95 -16.93
CA GLU A 540 -13.73 26.43 -18.32
C GLU A 540 -12.48 27.35 -18.43
N GLU A 541 -12.16 28.14 -17.38
CA GLU A 541 -10.97 29.00 -17.34
C GLU A 541 -9.69 28.26 -16.90
N GLY A 542 -8.66 28.31 -17.76
CA GLY A 542 -7.32 27.83 -17.42
C GLY A 542 -7.09 26.33 -17.64
N ILE A 543 -8.04 25.62 -18.25
CA ILE A 543 -7.83 24.23 -18.73
C ILE A 543 -6.67 24.19 -19.75
N ASP A 544 -6.52 25.24 -20.56
CA ASP A 544 -5.42 25.40 -21.51
C ASP A 544 -4.05 25.62 -20.83
N ASP A 545 -4.03 25.94 -19.53
CA ASP A 545 -2.81 26.20 -18.76
C ASP A 545 -2.86 25.54 -17.37
N LEU A 546 -2.62 24.23 -17.38
CA LEU A 546 -2.46 23.41 -16.18
C LEU A 546 -1.15 23.70 -15.41
N ARG A 547 -0.26 24.56 -15.95
CA ARG A 547 1.04 24.90 -15.32
C ARG A 547 0.86 25.99 -14.27
N SER A 548 0.26 25.61 -13.15
CA SER A 548 0.01 26.52 -12.03
C SER A 548 0.82 26.19 -10.78
N LEU A 549 1.84 25.34 -10.89
CA LEU A 549 2.67 24.90 -9.76
C LEU A 549 4.13 25.23 -10.01
N ILE A 550 4.73 26.00 -9.11
CA ILE A 550 6.16 26.33 -9.07
C ILE A 550 6.84 25.26 -8.21
N ASP A 551 7.72 24.48 -8.82
CA ASP A 551 8.48 23.43 -8.15
C ASP A 551 9.89 23.92 -7.76
N ARG A 552 10.06 24.25 -6.48
CA ARG A 552 11.35 24.71 -5.92
C ARG A 552 12.28 23.56 -5.54
N ARG A 553 11.82 22.30 -5.57
CA ARG A 553 12.65 21.11 -5.24
C ARG A 553 13.83 20.96 -6.21
N ASN A 554 13.59 21.27 -7.49
CA ASN A 554 14.59 21.19 -8.55
C ASN A 554 15.65 22.30 -8.47
N TRP A 555 15.42 23.34 -7.67
CA TRP A 555 16.29 24.52 -7.60
C TRP A 555 17.32 24.40 -6.48
N THR A 556 16.94 23.77 -5.37
CA THR A 556 17.84 23.46 -4.27
C THR A 556 18.78 22.28 -4.56
N ALA A 557 18.42 21.40 -5.51
CA ALA A 557 19.31 20.34 -5.99
C ALA A 557 20.58 20.89 -6.69
N ARG A 558 20.54 22.13 -7.22
CA ARG A 558 21.72 22.78 -7.82
C ARG A 558 22.60 23.54 -6.82
N SER A 559 22.16 23.69 -5.57
CA SER A 559 22.93 24.38 -4.52
C SER A 559 23.57 23.43 -3.49
N ARG A 560 23.43 22.11 -3.69
CA ARG A 560 24.17 21.07 -2.98
C ARG A 560 24.92 20.18 -3.99
N ALA A 561 25.88 20.78 -4.68
CA ALA A 561 26.96 20.10 -5.38
C ALA A 561 28.28 20.45 -4.70
#